data_AF-A0A2L2YMY8-F1
#
_entry.id   AF-A0A2L2YMY8-F1
#
_cell.length_a   1.000
_cell.length_b   1.000
_cell.length_c   1.000
_cell.angle_alpha   90.00
_cell.angle_beta   90.00
_cell.angle_gamma   90.00
#
_symmetry.space_group_name_H-M   'P 1'
#
loop_
_entity.id
_entity.type
_entity.pdbx_description
1 polymer ?
#
loop_
_entity_poly.entity_id
_entity_poly.type
_entity_poly.pdbx_seq_one_letter_code
_entity_poly.pdbx_strand_id
1 'polypeptide(L)'
;EEAEEARLALQNPDLYEGDIVGIDGPFDPERSAIVGSNFRWPNATVPYAVDSSLGNRLELIQAGMDEYHKHTCVKFVRRTNEPDYVRLFLGIG
;
A
#
# COMPACT_ATOMS: atom_id res chain seq x y z
N GLU A 1 3.00 -2.89 -23.23
CA GLU A 1 1.81 -2.09 -22.89
C GLU A 1 1.66 -2.02 -21.38
N GLU A 2 1.38 -3.13 -20.70
CA GLU A 2 1.24 -3.18 -19.22
C GLU A 2 2.49 -2.70 -18.45
N ALA A 3 3.70 -3.01 -18.93
CA ALA A 3 4.94 -2.51 -18.32
C ALA A 3 5.12 -0.99 -18.45
N GLU A 4 4.60 -0.39 -19.53
CA GLU A 4 4.66 1.06 -19.74
C GLU A 4 3.59 1.76 -18.90
N GLU A 5 2.39 1.19 -18.80
CA GLU A 5 1.34 1.64 -17.89
C GLU A 5 1.82 1.63 -16.43
N ALA A 6 2.44 0.54 -16.00
CA ALA A 6 3.04 0.44 -14.67
C ALA A 6 4.15 1.48 -14.44
N ARG A 7 4.98 1.74 -15.47
CA ARG A 7 6.04 2.76 -15.39
C ARG A 7 5.47 4.17 -15.25
N LEU A 8 4.37 4.47 -15.94
CA LEU A 8 3.69 5.77 -15.87
C LEU A 8 2.96 5.97 -14.55
N ALA A 9 2.37 4.91 -13.99
CA ALA A 9 1.70 4.96 -12.69
C ALA A 9 2.63 5.38 -11.52
N LEU A 10 3.95 5.27 -11.70
CA LEU A 10 4.97 5.69 -10.73
C LEU A 10 5.49 7.12 -10.95
N GLN A 11 4.93 7.88 -11.90
CA GLN A 11 5.43 9.20 -12.30
C GLN A 11 4.44 10.32 -11.99
N ASN A 12 4.17 10.55 -10.71
CA ASN A 12 3.28 11.62 -10.26
C ASN A 12 4.11 12.82 -9.72
N PRO A 13 4.16 13.97 -10.42
CA PRO A 13 5.03 15.08 -10.04
C PRO A 13 4.64 15.75 -8.71
N ASP A 14 3.40 15.56 -8.28
CA ASP A 14 2.87 16.10 -7.02
C ASP A 14 3.06 15.14 -5.83
N LEU A 15 3.62 13.93 -6.05
CA LEU A 15 3.88 12.94 -5.00
C LEU A 15 5.37 12.82 -4.70
N TYR A 16 5.70 12.51 -3.45
CA TYR A 16 7.07 12.23 -3.04
C TYR A 16 7.56 10.95 -3.70
N GLU A 17 8.78 10.97 -4.25
CA GLU A 17 9.38 9.88 -5.05
C GLU A 17 8.50 9.35 -6.21
N GLY A 18 7.42 10.08 -6.56
CA GLY A 18 6.51 9.76 -7.66
C GLY A 18 5.27 8.94 -7.26
N ASP A 19 5.24 8.30 -6.09
CA ASP A 19 4.15 7.39 -5.68
C ASP A 19 3.80 7.43 -4.18
N ILE A 20 4.39 8.34 -3.39
CA ILE A 20 4.13 8.49 -1.96
C ILE A 20 3.40 9.80 -1.66
N VAL A 21 2.18 9.70 -1.13
CA VAL A 21 1.38 10.86 -0.68
C VAL A 21 1.64 11.19 0.79
N GLY A 22 1.51 12.48 1.16
CA GLY A 22 1.52 12.92 2.56
C GLY A 22 2.90 13.12 3.17
N ILE A 23 3.93 13.27 2.32
CA ILE A 23 5.32 13.56 2.68
C ILE A 23 5.66 14.94 2.13
N ASP A 24 5.82 15.93 3.03
CA ASP A 24 5.99 17.35 2.68
C ASP A 24 7.41 17.88 2.97
N GLY A 25 8.43 17.12 2.57
CA GLY A 25 9.79 17.63 2.40
C GLY A 25 10.83 17.21 3.46
N PRO A 26 11.85 18.05 3.73
CA PRO A 26 13.18 17.65 4.24
C PRO A 26 13.23 17.18 5.70
N PHE A 27 12.07 17.05 6.37
CA PHE A 27 11.97 16.53 7.74
C PHE A 27 11.73 15.03 7.80
N ASP A 28 11.42 14.41 6.66
CA ASP A 28 11.30 12.96 6.56
C ASP A 28 12.68 12.30 6.40
N PRO A 29 12.92 11.17 7.08
CA PRO A 29 14.22 10.51 7.05
C PRO A 29 14.57 10.08 5.62
N GLU A 30 15.82 10.34 5.19
CA GLU A 30 16.41 9.87 3.92
C GLU A 30 16.51 8.32 3.82
N ARG A 31 15.85 7.57 4.72
CA ARG A 31 15.90 6.11 4.81
C ARG A 31 14.51 5.55 4.55
N SER A 32 14.45 4.41 3.87
CA SER A 32 13.20 3.72 3.48
C SER A 32 12.34 3.18 4.65
N ALA A 33 12.67 3.50 5.91
CA ALA A 33 11.93 3.06 7.08
C ALA A 33 11.52 4.25 7.94
N ILE A 34 10.20 4.40 8.13
CA ILE A 34 9.63 5.40 9.04
C ILE A 34 9.91 4.99 10.48
N VAL A 35 10.51 5.90 11.26
CA VAL A 35 10.83 5.69 12.67
C VAL A 35 9.68 6.23 13.53
N GLY A 36 9.22 5.42 14.48
CA GLY A 36 8.13 5.78 15.40
C GLY A 36 7.10 4.66 15.49
N SER A 37 6.63 4.36 16.70
CA SER A 37 5.60 3.34 16.92
C SER A 37 4.21 3.82 16.51
N ASN A 38 3.98 5.14 16.51
CA ASN A 38 2.73 5.79 16.13
C ASN A 38 2.41 5.68 14.63
N PHE A 39 3.39 5.34 13.78
CA PHE A 39 3.20 5.14 12.34
C PHE A 39 2.97 3.66 11.97
N ARG A 40 2.82 2.77 12.95
CA ARG A 40 2.73 1.32 12.73
C ARG A 40 1.31 0.82 12.87
N TRP A 41 0.99 -0.18 12.05
CA TRP A 41 -0.19 -1.00 12.23
C TRP A 41 -0.13 -1.78 13.55
N PRO A 42 -1.15 -1.65 14.43
CA PRO A 42 -1.20 -2.40 15.68
C PRO A 42 -1.13 -3.91 15.44
N ASN A 43 -0.33 -4.61 16.24
CA ASN A 43 -0.14 -6.06 16.14
C ASN A 43 0.28 -6.55 14.74
N ALA A 44 0.95 -5.68 13.96
CA ALA A 44 1.32 -5.94 12.57
C ALA A 44 0.12 -6.38 11.69
N THR A 45 -1.10 -5.96 12.05
CA THR A 45 -2.34 -6.32 11.36
C THR A 45 -2.82 -5.15 10.53
N VAL A 46 -2.95 -5.37 9.23
CA VAL A 46 -3.43 -4.40 8.24
C VAL A 46 -4.83 -4.81 7.79
N PRO A 47 -5.89 -4.18 8.29
CA PRO A 47 -7.23 -4.36 7.74
C PRO A 47 -7.28 -3.81 6.33
N TYR A 48 -7.89 -4.55 5.40
CA TYR A 48 -8.04 -4.11 4.01
C TYR A 48 -9.42 -4.38 3.43
N ALA A 49 -9.82 -3.53 2.48
CA ALA A 49 -11.00 -3.69 1.65
C ALA A 49 -10.60 -3.59 0.18
N VAL A 50 -11.17 -4.46 -0.66
CA VAL A 50 -10.94 -4.43 -2.11
C VAL A 50 -12.20 -4.00 -2.80
N ASP A 51 -12.09 -2.93 -3.58
CA ASP A 51 -13.15 -2.40 -4.42
C ASP A 51 -13.45 -3.35 -5.60
N SER A 52 -14.70 -3.38 -6.04
CA SER A 52 -15.14 -4.23 -7.17
C SER A 52 -14.39 -3.93 -8.47
N SER A 53 -13.85 -2.71 -8.62
CA SER A 53 -13.01 -2.32 -9.77
C SER A 53 -11.77 -3.20 -9.95
N LEU A 54 -11.31 -3.91 -8.92
CA LEU A 54 -10.15 -4.80 -8.97
C LEU A 54 -10.52 -6.28 -9.07
N GLY A 55 -11.75 -6.62 -9.45
CA GLY A 55 -12.24 -8.01 -9.49
C GLY A 55 -11.34 -8.98 -10.25
N ASN A 56 -10.75 -8.56 -11.38
CA ASN A 56 -9.83 -9.37 -12.17
C ASN A 56 -8.38 -9.40 -11.65
N ARG A 57 -8.05 -8.60 -10.62
CA ARG A 57 -6.71 -8.49 -10.01
C ARG A 57 -6.64 -9.12 -8.61
N LEU A 58 -7.72 -9.69 -8.11
CA LEU A 58 -7.81 -10.26 -6.75
C LEU A 58 -6.74 -11.33 -6.47
N GLU A 59 -6.51 -12.23 -7.42
CA GLU A 59 -5.50 -13.29 -7.27
C GLU A 59 -4.08 -12.72 -7.15
N LEU A 60 -3.77 -11.69 -7.95
CA LEU A 60 -2.47 -11.01 -7.90
C LEU A 60 -2.25 -10.29 -6.57
N ILE A 61 -3.28 -9.60 -6.07
CA ILE A 61 -3.26 -8.93 -4.76
C ILE A 61 -3.03 -9.96 -3.65
N GLN A 62 -3.75 -11.08 -3.69
CA GLN A 62 -3.61 -12.14 -2.69
C GLN A 62 -2.21 -12.75 -2.71
N ALA A 63 -1.65 -13.02 -3.90
CA ALA A 63 -0.29 -13.53 -4.05
C ALA A 63 0.76 -12.59 -3.42
N GLY A 64 0.60 -11.27 -3.60
CA GLY A 64 1.45 -10.28 -2.93
C GLY A 64 1.33 -10.32 -1.41
N MET A 65 0.10 -10.41 -0.88
CA MET A 65 -0.14 -10.52 0.57
C MET A 65 0.42 -11.82 1.17
N ASP A 66 0.35 -12.92 0.44
CA ASP A 66 0.85 -14.23 0.87
C ASP A 66 2.38 -14.24 1.03
N GLU A 67 3.10 -13.52 0.16
CA GLU A 67 4.56 -13.38 0.27
C GLU A 67 4.96 -12.67 1.58
N TYR A 68 4.21 -11.64 1.99
CA TYR A 68 4.39 -11.02 3.31
C TYR A 68 4.11 -12.00 4.45
N HIS A 69 3.06 -12.82 4.36
CA HIS A 69 2.72 -13.77 5.41
C HIS A 69 3.79 -14.85 5.59
N LYS A 70 4.47 -15.21 4.50
CA LYS A 70 5.55 -16.19 4.47
C LYS A 70 6.86 -15.66 5.06
N HIS A 71 7.17 -14.39 4.81
CA HIS A 71 8.49 -13.82 5.12
C HIS A 71 8.49 -12.84 6.29
N THR A 72 7.33 -12.41 6.78
CA THR A 72 7.22 -11.39 7.83
C THR A 72 6.12 -11.74 8.85
N CYS A 73 6.05 -10.97 9.94
CA CYS A 73 4.95 -11.06 10.89
C CYS A 73 3.69 -10.28 10.46
N VAL A 74 3.73 -9.55 9.35
CA VAL A 74 2.60 -8.73 8.87
C VAL A 74 1.44 -9.62 8.45
N LYS A 75 0.22 -9.26 8.87
CA LYS A 75 -1.03 -9.95 8.56
C LYS A 75 -2.00 -9.01 7.87
N PHE A 76 -2.46 -9.40 6.70
CA PHE A 76 -3.53 -8.71 5.97
C PHE A 76 -4.85 -9.40 6.31
N VAL A 77 -5.83 -8.64 6.79
CA VAL A 77 -7.14 -9.18 7.21
C VAL A 77 -8.26 -8.43 6.50
N ARG A 78 -9.32 -9.15 6.11
CA ARG A 78 -10.51 -8.50 5.52
C ARG A 78 -11.12 -7.58 6.57
N ARG A 79 -11.27 -6.30 6.20
CA ARG A 79 -11.87 -5.29 7.06
C ARG A 79 -13.29 -5.68 7.42
N THR A 80 -13.63 -5.44 8.68
CA THR A 80 -15.00 -5.46 9.21
C THR A 80 -15.44 -4.04 9.54
N ASN A 81 -15.01 -3.53 10.70
CA ASN A 81 -15.42 -2.23 11.26
C ASN A 81 -14.22 -1.36 11.70
N GLU A 82 -13.00 -1.75 11.33
CA GLU A 82 -11.79 -1.03 11.72
C GLU A 82 -11.81 0.40 11.13
N PRO A 83 -11.53 1.43 11.94
CA PRO A 83 -11.52 2.81 11.46
C PRO A 83 -10.35 3.06 10.51
N ASP A 84 -9.18 2.53 10.84
CA ASP A 84 -7.97 2.60 10.03
C ASP A 84 -7.84 1.32 9.19
N TYR A 85 -7.76 1.46 7.87
CA TYR A 85 -7.65 0.34 6.93
C TYR A 85 -7.09 0.80 5.59
N VAL A 86 -6.62 -0.16 4.78
CA VAL A 86 -6.21 0.07 3.40
C VAL A 86 -7.38 -0.21 2.47
N ARG A 87 -7.76 0.76 1.64
CA ARG A 87 -8.70 0.55 0.53
C ARG A 87 -7.92 0.36 -0.77
N LEU A 88 -8.04 -0.81 -1.38
CA LEU A 88 -7.49 -1.13 -2.68
C LEU A 88 -8.57 -0.89 -3.74
N PHE A 89 -8.28 -0.06 -4.73
CA PHE A 89 -9.18 0.25 -5.84
C PHE A 89 -8.37 0.56 -7.10
N LEU A 90 -9.02 0.53 -8.27
CA LEU A 90 -8.38 0.93 -9.52
C LEU A 90 -8.18 2.45 -9.52
N GLY A 91 -6.95 2.89 -9.24
CA GLY A 91 -6.54 4.29 -9.29
C GLY A 91 -6.04 4.71 -10.68
N ILE A 92 -5.57 5.95 -10.78
CA ILE A 92 -5.01 6.53 -12.02
C ILE A 92 -3.47 6.59 -12.03
N GLY A 93 -2.82 6.10 -10.96
CA GLY A 93 -1.49 6.56 -10.58
C GLY A 93 -1.68 7.73 -9.62
#